data_AF-A0AAV7IMM3-F1
#
_entry.id   AF-A0AAV7IMM3-F1
#
_cell.length_a   1.000
_cell.length_b   1.000
_cell.length_c   1.000
_cell.angle_alpha   90.00
_cell.angle_beta   90.00
_cell.angle_gamma   90.00
#
_symmetry.space_group_name_H-M   'P 1'
#
loop_
_entity.id
_entity.type
_entity.pdbx_description
1 polymer ?
#
loop_
_entity_poly.entity_id
_entity_poly.type
_entity_poly.pdbx_seq_one_letter_code
_entity_poly.pdbx_strand_id
1 'polypeptide(L)'
;MLKLSEYLFLLILGILGACICGGRTSECNGNAKISLLTTVHDDSTCSNPSSRGVIMSEAAKMFVDAHNAKNNNLKIDLSVLDTCGTVTGSTTAAMKALSSSCLHPPYFLVIQR
;
A
#
# COMPACT_ATOMS: atom_id res chain seq x y z
N MET A 1 -19.20 -14.28 -27.50
CA MET A 1 -19.46 -12.95 -26.91
C MET A 1 -19.36 -13.10 -25.39
N LEU A 2 -18.17 -12.89 -24.81
CA LEU A 2 -18.01 -12.92 -23.34
C LEU A 2 -18.72 -11.71 -22.75
N LYS A 3 -19.50 -11.92 -21.67
CA LYS A 3 -20.28 -10.85 -21.02
C LYS A 3 -19.32 -9.88 -20.30
N LEU A 4 -19.67 -8.60 -20.25
CA LEU A 4 -18.90 -7.54 -19.55
C LEU A 4 -18.52 -7.92 -18.10
N SER A 5 -19.36 -8.73 -17.45
CA SER A 5 -19.14 -9.30 -16.11
C SER A 5 -17.95 -10.27 -16.04
N GLU A 6 -17.71 -11.09 -17.08
CA GLU A 6 -16.57 -12.01 -17.12
C GLU A 6 -15.27 -11.23 -17.38
N TYR A 7 -15.34 -10.16 -18.17
CA TYR A 7 -14.17 -9.31 -18.43
C TYR A 7 -13.72 -8.57 -17.16
N LEU A 8 -14.66 -8.02 -16.40
CA LEU A 8 -14.37 -7.39 -15.11
C LEU A 8 -13.74 -8.39 -14.13
N PHE A 9 -14.25 -9.62 -14.08
CA PHE A 9 -13.73 -10.67 -13.22
C PHE A 9 -12.31 -11.11 -13.62
N LEU A 10 -12.06 -11.26 -14.92
CA LEU A 10 -10.71 -11.55 -15.45
C LEU A 10 -9.73 -10.39 -15.19
N LEU A 11 -10.20 -9.15 -15.24
CA LEU A 11 -9.39 -7.96 -14.91
C LEU A 11 -9.02 -7.95 -13.42
N ILE A 12 -9.98 -8.23 -12.53
CA ILE A 12 -9.74 -8.33 -11.09
C ILE A 12 -8.75 -9.47 -10.79
N LEU A 13 -8.93 -10.64 -11.41
CA LEU A 13 -8.01 -11.77 -11.27
C LEU A 13 -6.61 -11.50 -11.84
N GLY A 14 -6.51 -10.79 -12.96
CA GLY A 14 -5.24 -10.37 -13.54
C GLY A 14 -4.49 -9.37 -12.66
N ILE A 15 -5.20 -8.40 -12.08
CA ILE A 15 -4.65 -7.44 -11.11
C ILE A 15 -4.18 -8.15 -9.85
N LEU A 16 -4.99 -9.08 -9.32
CA LEU A 16 -4.60 -9.91 -8.19
C LEU A 16 -3.35 -10.71 -8.52
N GLY A 17 -3.34 -11.46 -9.62
CA GLY A 17 -2.22 -12.32 -10.04
C GLY A 17 -0.90 -11.60 -10.31
N ALA A 18 -0.93 -10.33 -10.68
CA ALA A 18 0.26 -9.50 -10.88
C ALA A 18 0.86 -8.94 -9.55
N CYS A 19 0.06 -8.91 -8.48
CA CYS A 19 0.45 -8.33 -7.19
C CYS A 19 0.61 -9.35 -6.05
N ILE A 20 0.18 -10.61 -6.23
CA ILE A 20 0.65 -11.73 -5.40
C ILE A 20 1.99 -12.20 -5.96
N CYS A 21 2.93 -12.67 -5.12
CA CYS A 21 4.24 -13.25 -5.49
C CYS A 21 4.12 -14.37 -6.56
N GLY A 22 3.86 -14.01 -7.82
CA GLY A 22 3.19 -14.83 -8.82
C GLY A 22 3.68 -16.27 -8.84
N GLY A 23 2.90 -17.20 -8.29
CA GLY A 23 3.21 -18.64 -8.22
C GLY A 23 4.57 -19.05 -7.63
N ARG A 24 5.41 -18.11 -7.21
CA ARG A 24 6.78 -18.30 -6.73
C ARG A 24 6.84 -17.84 -5.29
N THR A 25 6.44 -18.75 -4.42
CA THR A 25 6.46 -18.63 -2.96
C THR A 25 7.88 -18.51 -2.36
N SER A 26 8.94 -18.62 -3.15
CA SER A 26 10.34 -18.61 -2.70
C SER A 26 10.99 -17.22 -2.60
N GLU A 27 10.44 -16.19 -3.26
CA GLU A 27 10.99 -14.82 -3.21
C GLU A 27 10.27 -13.91 -2.20
N CYS A 28 9.09 -14.32 -1.73
CA CYS A 28 8.41 -13.72 -0.58
C CYS A 28 9.00 -14.28 0.74
N ASN A 29 10.30 -14.04 0.96
CA ASN A 29 11.01 -14.50 2.16
C ASN A 29 10.55 -13.70 3.39
N GLY A 30 9.77 -14.31 4.29
CA GLY A 30 9.59 -13.95 5.71
C GLY A 30 9.15 -12.53 6.07
N ASN A 31 9.00 -11.63 5.09
CA ASN A 31 8.83 -10.21 5.28
C ASN A 31 7.53 -9.77 4.61
N ALA A 32 6.51 -9.47 5.40
CA ALA A 32 5.26 -8.88 4.93
C ALA A 32 5.41 -7.36 4.83
N LYS A 33 5.05 -6.76 3.70
CA LYS A 33 4.98 -5.30 3.56
C LYS A 33 3.54 -4.84 3.75
N ILE A 34 3.33 -3.89 4.65
CA ILE A 34 2.04 -3.26 4.91
C ILE A 34 2.18 -1.76 4.62
N SER A 35 1.29 -1.22 3.80
CA SER A 35 1.23 0.21 3.51
C SER A 35 0.02 0.82 4.21
N LEU A 36 0.26 1.76 5.14
CA LEU A 36 -0.75 2.52 5.86
C LEU A 36 -0.98 3.86 5.18
N LEU A 37 -2.19 4.09 4.68
CA LEU A 37 -2.62 5.41 4.22
C LEU A 37 -3.27 6.16 5.38
N THR A 38 -2.78 7.35 5.69
CA THR A 38 -3.34 8.19 6.75
C THR A 38 -3.22 9.67 6.39
N THR A 39 -3.98 10.54 7.06
CA THR A 39 -3.95 12.00 6.87
C THR A 39 -2.92 12.59 7.83
N VAL A 40 -1.62 12.44 7.55
CA VAL A 40 -0.57 13.04 8.40
C VAL A 40 -0.64 14.56 8.34
N HIS A 41 -1.06 15.11 7.19
CA HIS A 41 -1.39 16.52 7.03
C HIS A 41 -2.85 16.71 6.65
N ASP A 42 -3.46 17.81 7.11
CA ASP A 42 -4.89 18.13 6.92
C ASP A 42 -5.14 19.14 5.78
N ASP A 43 -4.11 19.48 5.00
CA ASP A 43 -4.18 20.46 3.91
C ASP A 43 -3.70 19.88 2.58
N SER A 44 -4.24 20.39 1.47
CA SER A 44 -3.86 19.98 0.11
C SER A 44 -2.41 20.27 -0.26
N THR A 45 -1.70 21.10 0.52
CA THR A 45 -0.27 21.39 0.37
C THR A 45 0.62 20.54 1.26
N CYS A 46 0.05 19.56 1.99
CA CYS A 46 0.75 18.64 2.89
C CYS A 46 1.70 19.35 3.88
N SER A 47 1.27 20.48 4.45
CA SER A 47 2.14 21.36 5.26
C SER A 47 1.70 21.49 6.71
N ASN A 48 0.41 21.33 6.98
CA ASN A 48 -0.21 21.48 8.30
C ASN A 48 -0.44 20.09 8.93
N PRO A 49 0.34 19.72 9.96
CA PRO A 49 0.27 18.38 10.54
C PRO A 49 -1.06 18.14 11.26
N SER A 50 -1.64 16.99 11.01
CA SER A 50 -2.80 16.46 11.72
C SER A 50 -2.35 15.68 12.95
N SER A 51 -2.78 16.11 14.14
CA SER A 51 -2.52 15.38 15.38
C SER A 51 -3.03 13.94 15.32
N ARG A 52 -4.20 13.73 14.70
CA ARG A 52 -4.80 12.40 14.53
C ARG A 52 -3.97 11.51 13.61
N GLY A 53 -3.55 12.05 12.47
CA GLY A 53 -2.75 11.30 11.50
C GLY A 53 -1.40 10.88 12.06
N VAL A 54 -0.71 11.80 12.73
CA VAL A 54 0.59 11.55 13.37
C VAL A 54 0.47 10.51 14.48
N ILE A 55 -0.54 10.62 15.35
CA ILE A 55 -0.76 9.62 16.41
C ILE A 55 -1.03 8.24 15.79
N MET A 56 -1.82 8.18 14.71
CA MET A 56 -2.14 6.92 14.05
C MET A 56 -0.92 6.29 13.36
N SER A 57 -0.05 7.10 12.74
CA SER A 57 1.19 6.58 12.13
C SER A 57 2.15 6.05 13.19
N GLU A 58 2.30 6.75 14.31
CA GLU A 58 3.16 6.30 15.40
C GLU A 58 2.58 5.06 16.10
N ALA A 59 1.27 5.01 16.35
CA ALA A 59 0.63 3.83 16.93
C ALA A 59 0.82 2.59 16.04
N ALA A 60 0.64 2.74 14.72
CA ALA A 60 0.85 1.64 13.78
C ALA A 60 2.30 1.14 13.80
N LYS A 61 3.28 2.06 13.89
CA LYS A 61 4.69 1.71 14.02
C LYS A 61 4.96 0.94 15.31
N MET A 62 4.43 1.40 16.44
CA MET A 62 4.55 0.69 17.72
C MET A 62 3.96 -0.73 17.65
N PHE A 63 2.82 -0.93 16.98
CA PHE A 63 2.24 -2.27 16.79
C PHE A 63 3.14 -3.19 15.96
N VAL A 64 3.73 -2.65 14.89
CA VAL A 64 4.63 -3.40 14.01
C VAL A 64 5.94 -3.75 14.73
N ASP A 65 6.51 -2.81 15.48
CA ASP A 65 7.71 -3.04 16.28
C ASP A 65 7.46 -4.09 17.36
N ALA A 66 6.33 -4.00 18.07
CA ALA A 66 5.93 -5.01 19.06
C ALA A 66 5.69 -6.39 18.44
N HIS A 67 5.09 -6.44 17.25
CA HIS A 67 4.91 -7.70 16.51
C HIS A 67 6.27 -8.30 16.12
N ASN A 68 7.16 -7.51 15.54
CA ASN A 68 8.47 -7.92 15.07
C ASN A 68 9.40 -8.33 16.22
N ALA A 69 9.28 -7.70 17.39
CA ALA A 69 10.04 -8.09 18.57
C ALA A 69 9.63 -9.46 19.12
N LYS A 70 8.36 -9.86 18.92
CA LYS A 70 7.80 -11.12 19.41
C LYS A 70 7.86 -12.26 18.39
N ASN A 71 7.84 -11.94 17.09
CA ASN A 71 7.76 -12.91 16.01
C ASN A 71 9.06 -12.90 15.17
N ASN A 72 9.81 -13.99 15.21
CA ASN A 72 11.06 -14.12 14.46
C ASN A 72 10.86 -14.68 13.04
N ASN A 73 9.70 -15.28 12.76
CA ASN A 73 9.42 -15.99 11.52
C ASN A 73 8.72 -15.11 10.47
N LEU A 74 8.06 -14.04 10.92
CA LEU A 74 7.39 -13.07 10.05
C LEU A 74 7.74 -11.67 10.53
N LYS A 75 8.50 -10.94 9.73
CA LYS A 75 8.73 -9.52 9.95
C LYS A 75 7.76 -8.71 9.13
N ILE A 76 7.18 -7.68 9.73
CA ILE A 76 6.31 -6.72 9.07
C ILE A 76 7.13 -5.45 8.82
N ASP A 77 7.15 -5.01 7.57
CA ASP A 77 7.69 -3.73 7.15
C ASP A 77 6.53 -2.77 6.89
N LEU A 78 6.50 -1.64 7.59
CA LEU A 78 5.42 -0.66 7.54
C LEU A 78 5.83 0.57 6.73
N SER A 79 5.10 0.84 5.66
CA SER A 79 5.21 2.09 4.90
C SER A 79 4.04 3.00 5.23
N VAL A 80 4.30 4.20 5.76
CA VAL A 80 3.27 5.20 6.02
C VAL A 80 3.21 6.17 4.84
N LEU A 81 2.03 6.31 4.24
CA LEU A 81 1.78 7.16 3.10
C LEU A 81 0.78 8.24 3.47
N ASP A 82 1.19 9.48 3.30
CA ASP A 82 0.33 10.62 3.57
C ASP A 82 -0.64 10.88 2.42
N THR A 83 -1.88 11.13 2.79
CA THR A 83 -3.00 11.45 1.90
C THR A 83 -3.31 12.96 1.84
N CYS A 84 -2.71 13.75 2.74
CA CYS A 84 -2.84 15.21 2.81
C CYS A 84 -4.30 15.70 2.85
N GLY A 85 -5.19 14.93 3.47
CA GLY A 85 -6.61 15.28 3.60
C GLY A 85 -7.41 15.37 2.28
N THR A 86 -6.85 14.95 1.15
CA THR A 86 -7.48 15.10 -0.17
C THR A 86 -7.74 13.77 -0.86
N VAL A 87 -8.77 13.74 -1.72
CA VAL A 87 -9.08 12.57 -2.56
C VAL A 87 -7.91 12.27 -3.51
N THR A 88 -7.36 13.30 -4.16
CA THR A 88 -6.21 13.15 -5.07
C THR A 88 -4.98 12.64 -4.34
N GLY A 89 -4.66 13.18 -3.16
CA GLY A 89 -3.56 12.70 -2.33
C GLY A 89 -3.76 11.24 -1.90
N SER A 90 -4.99 10.85 -1.57
CA SER A 90 -5.34 9.45 -1.27
C SER A 90 -5.10 8.51 -2.46
N THR A 91 -5.51 8.90 -3.66
CA THR A 91 -5.28 8.11 -4.87
C THR A 91 -3.79 8.00 -5.19
N THR A 92 -3.04 9.10 -5.10
CA THR A 92 -1.57 9.09 -5.28
C THR A 92 -0.88 8.20 -4.25
N ALA A 93 -1.28 8.27 -2.98
CA ALA A 93 -0.78 7.39 -1.93
C ALA A 93 -1.08 5.91 -2.23
N ALA A 94 -2.30 5.59 -2.67
CA ALA A 94 -2.67 4.21 -3.02
C ALA A 94 -1.87 3.68 -4.21
N MET A 95 -1.63 4.50 -5.23
CA MET A 95 -0.78 4.13 -6.36
C MET A 95 0.67 3.89 -5.94
N LYS A 96 1.22 4.73 -5.03
CA LYS A 96 2.56 4.53 -4.46
C LYS A 96 2.63 3.25 -3.63
N ALA A 97 1.60 2.92 -2.86
CA ALA A 97 1.52 1.65 -2.16
C ALA A 97 1.58 0.48 -3.14
N LEU A 98 0.75 0.52 -4.19
CA LEU A 98 0.65 -0.55 -5.18
C LEU A 98 1.96 -0.74 -5.97
N SER A 99 2.62 0.35 -6.36
CA SER A 99 3.90 0.27 -7.09
C SER A 99 5.04 -0.31 -6.25
N SER A 100 5.01 -0.10 -4.93
CA SER A 100 6.03 -0.63 -4.00
C SER A 100 5.83 -2.10 -3.61
N SER A 101 4.64 -2.65 -3.87
CA SER A 101 4.22 -3.99 -3.43
C SER A 101 4.19 -5.04 -4.55
N CYS A 102 4.24 -4.65 -5.83
CA CYS A 102 4.15 -5.60 -6.95
C CYS A 102 5.50 -5.69 -7.70
N LEU A 103 5.97 -6.93 -7.97
CA LEU A 103 7.27 -7.21 -8.62
C LEU A 103 7.35 -6.65 -10.06
N HIS A 104 6.19 -6.42 -10.68
CA HIS A 104 6.04 -5.60 -11.87
C HIS A 104 5.03 -4.50 -11.57
N PRO A 105 5.46 -3.24 -11.34
CA PRO A 105 4.53 -2.14 -11.25
C PRO A 105 3.78 -2.03 -12.59
N PRO A 106 2.46 -1.83 -12.60
CA PRO A 106 1.72 -1.60 -13.83
C PRO A 106 2.30 -0.37 -14.55
N TYR A 107 3.02 -0.60 -15.65
CA TYR A 107 3.73 0.40 -16.46
C TYR A 107 2.83 1.54 -16.99
N PHE A 108 1.53 1.43 -16.84
CA PHE A 108 0.52 2.36 -17.33
C PHE A 108 0.13 3.46 -16.32
N LEU A 109 0.67 3.48 -15.10
CA LEU A 109 0.25 4.43 -14.05
C LEU A 109 1.35 5.38 -13.56
N VAL A 110 2.53 5.40 -14.21
CA VAL A 110 3.58 6.38 -13.93
C VAL A 110 3.20 7.72 -14.57
N ILE A 111 2.26 8.44 -13.96
CA ILE A 111 2.13 9.88 -14.19
C ILE A 111 3.23 10.54 -13.37
N GLN A 112 4.36 10.81 -14.04
CA GLN A 112 5.42 11.65 -13.48
C GLN A 112 4.91 13.08 -13.39
N ARG A 113 5.10 13.68 -12.22
CA ARG A 113 5.15 15.13 -12.07
C ARG A 113 6.45 15.47 -11.37
#